data_AF-A0A843KU97-F1
#
_entry.id   AF-A0A843KU97-F1
#
_cell.length_a   1.000
_cell.length_b   1.000
_cell.length_c   1.000
_cell.angle_alpha   90.00
_cell.angle_beta   90.00
_cell.angle_gamma   90.00
#
_symmetry.space_group_name_H-M   'P 1'
#
loop_
_entity.id
_entity.type
_entity.pdbx_description
1 polymer ?
#
loop_
_entity_poly.entity_id
_entity_poly.type
_entity_poly.pdbx_seq_one_letter_code
_entity_poly.pdbx_strand_id
1 'polypeptide(L)'
;MIPKDHPRYRSLIARERLARCAREGIVALEGLAAHGRGEAFDYLIGEQTSESAALAARTAAAMLLSARHPVISVNGNTAALAADEIAALQKASGADVEVNLFHRTEERIRLITRL
;
A
#
# COMPACT_ATOMS: atom_id res chain seq x y z
N MET A 1 -8.14 -14.39 15.66
CA MET A 1 -8.66 -13.01 15.82
C MET A 1 -7.75 -12.29 16.79
N ILE A 2 -7.10 -11.20 16.35
CA ILE A 2 -6.17 -10.43 17.17
C ILE A 2 -7.00 -9.42 18.00
N PRO A 3 -6.84 -9.36 19.33
CA PRO A 3 -7.54 -8.38 20.17
C PRO A 3 -7.19 -6.93 19.80
N LYS A 4 -8.17 -6.02 19.81
CA LYS A 4 -7.96 -4.60 19.41
C LYS A 4 -7.03 -3.83 20.35
N ASP A 5 -6.97 -4.25 21.61
CA ASP A 5 -6.09 -3.74 22.66
C ASP A 5 -4.69 -4.35 22.62
N HIS A 6 -4.43 -5.31 21.71
CA HIS A 6 -3.11 -5.89 21.56
C HIS A 6 -2.09 -4.83 21.12
N PRO A 7 -0.91 -4.72 21.77
CA PRO A 7 0.07 -3.67 21.47
C PRO A 7 0.60 -3.71 20.03
N ARG A 8 0.52 -4.88 19.37
CA ARG A 8 0.91 -5.11 17.97
C ARG A 8 -0.26 -5.21 16.99
N TYR A 9 -1.48 -4.83 17.38
CA TYR A 9 -2.68 -5.06 16.59
C TYR A 9 -2.54 -4.65 15.12
N ARG A 10 -2.04 -3.42 14.86
CA ARG A 10 -1.89 -2.88 13.50
C ARG A 10 -0.95 -3.71 12.63
N SER A 11 0.25 -4.03 13.14
CA SER A 11 1.24 -4.86 12.44
C SER A 11 0.70 -6.27 12.15
N LEU A 12 0.05 -6.90 13.13
CA LEU A 12 -0.50 -8.24 12.94
C LEU A 12 -1.66 -8.29 11.95
N ILE A 13 -2.56 -7.30 11.96
CA ILE A 13 -3.65 -7.19 10.97
C ILE A 13 -3.10 -6.98 9.56
N ALA A 14 -2.08 -6.14 9.38
CA ALA A 14 -1.44 -5.93 8.09
C ALA A 14 -0.83 -7.24 7.54
N ARG A 15 -0.15 -8.01 8.40
CA ARG A 15 0.40 -9.34 8.06
C ARG A 15 -0.69 -10.33 7.66
N GLU A 16 -1.78 -10.43 8.42
CA GLU A 16 -2.91 -11.31 8.09
C GLU A 16 -3.54 -10.95 6.75
N ARG A 17 -3.73 -9.64 6.49
CA ARG A 17 -4.27 -9.13 5.22
C ARG A 17 -3.37 -9.50 4.04
N LEU A 18 -2.06 -9.29 4.16
CA LEU A 18 -1.09 -9.66 3.12
C LEU A 18 -1.03 -11.17 2.91
N ALA A 19 -1.01 -11.97 3.97
CA ALA A 19 -1.00 -13.43 3.86
C ALA A 19 -2.25 -13.96 3.16
N ARG A 20 -3.42 -13.34 3.42
CA ARG A 20 -4.66 -13.65 2.69
C ARG A 20 -4.55 -13.27 1.21
N CYS A 21 -4.15 -12.03 0.92
CA CYS A 21 -4.01 -11.56 -0.47
C CYS A 21 -2.95 -12.35 -1.26
N ALA A 22 -1.92 -12.89 -0.60
CA ALA A 22 -0.95 -13.78 -1.23
C ALA A 22 -1.56 -15.14 -1.59
N ARG A 23 -2.37 -15.72 -0.70
CA ARG A 23 -3.13 -16.95 -0.99
C ARG A 23 -4.15 -16.77 -2.12
N GLU A 24 -4.68 -15.56 -2.27
CA GLU A 24 -5.60 -15.18 -3.35
C GLU A 24 -4.90 -14.77 -4.65
N GLY A 25 -3.56 -14.77 -4.71
CA GLY A 25 -2.79 -14.42 -5.91
C GLY A 25 -2.63 -12.93 -6.19
N ILE A 26 -3.17 -12.05 -5.34
CA ILE A 26 -3.02 -10.59 -5.44
C ILE A 26 -1.57 -10.17 -5.13
N VAL A 27 -0.99 -10.74 -4.08
CA VAL A 27 0.38 -10.48 -3.63
C VAL A 27 1.28 -11.65 -4.02
N ALA A 28 2.44 -11.35 -4.62
CA ALA A 28 3.45 -12.38 -4.89
C ALA A 28 4.16 -12.77 -3.59
N LEU A 29 4.73 -13.96 -3.50
CA LEU A 29 5.41 -14.42 -2.28
C LEU A 29 6.59 -13.51 -1.90
N GLU A 30 7.30 -12.98 -2.90
CA GLU A 30 8.34 -11.97 -2.73
C GLU A 30 7.80 -10.68 -2.11
N GLY A 31 6.52 -10.37 -2.33
CA GLY A 31 5.80 -9.25 -1.71
C GLY A 31 5.63 -9.42 -0.20
N LEU A 32 5.51 -10.65 0.30
CA LEU A 32 5.50 -10.93 1.74
C LEU A 32 6.89 -10.66 2.36
N ALA A 33 7.95 -11.12 1.70
CA ALA A 33 9.32 -10.85 2.13
C ALA A 33 9.63 -9.33 2.08
N ALA A 34 9.14 -8.64 1.06
CA ALA A 34 9.27 -7.18 0.94
C ALA A 34 8.57 -6.45 2.09
N HIS A 35 7.38 -6.91 2.50
CA HIS A 35 6.70 -6.34 3.66
C HIS A 35 7.49 -6.54 4.95
N GLY A 36 8.05 -7.73 5.18
CA GLY A 36 8.90 -8.00 6.35
C GLY A 36 10.13 -7.08 6.42
N ARG A 37 10.75 -6.75 5.28
CA ARG A 37 11.82 -5.74 5.22
C ARG A 37 11.31 -4.35 5.62
N GLY A 38 10.13 -3.96 5.14
CA GLY A 38 9.49 -2.69 5.51
C GLY A 38 9.21 -2.60 7.01
N GLU A 39 8.64 -3.65 7.61
CA GLU A 39 8.42 -3.70 9.06
C GLU A 39 9.72 -3.56 9.84
N ALA A 40 10.81 -4.21 9.40
CA ALA A 40 12.10 -4.08 10.06
C ALA A 40 12.58 -2.61 10.16
N PHE A 41 12.39 -1.81 9.11
CA PHE A 41 12.64 -0.37 9.17
C PHE A 41 11.62 0.37 10.01
N ASP A 42 10.34 -0.03 9.97
CA ASP A 42 9.27 0.59 10.75
C ASP A 42 9.57 0.50 12.27
N TYR A 43 10.07 -0.64 12.74
CA TYR A 43 10.57 -0.82 14.11
C TYR A 43 11.69 0.17 14.45
N LEU A 44 12.63 0.43 13.52
CA LEU A 44 13.75 1.34 13.76
C LEU A 44 13.31 2.81 13.82
N ILE A 45 12.27 3.19 13.08
CA ILE A 45 11.73 4.56 13.06
C ILE A 45 10.60 4.80 14.06
N GLY A 46 10.25 3.77 14.86
CA GLY A 46 9.29 3.87 15.96
C GLY A 46 7.82 3.72 15.56
N GLU A 47 7.53 3.10 14.41
CA GLU A 47 6.18 2.76 13.94
C GLU A 47 5.21 3.96 13.90
N GLN A 48 5.76 5.12 13.56
CA GLN A 48 5.05 6.39 13.50
C GLN A 48 5.50 7.24 12.32
N THR A 49 4.62 8.13 11.87
CA THR A 49 4.98 9.10 10.84
C THR A 49 5.92 10.14 11.43
N SER A 50 7.18 10.15 10.98
CA SER A 50 8.15 11.17 11.37
C SER A 50 7.81 12.54 10.78
N GLU A 51 8.36 13.61 11.36
CA GLU A 51 8.16 14.98 10.86
C GLU A 51 8.61 15.15 9.41
N SER A 52 9.75 14.55 9.06
CA SER A 52 10.27 14.54 7.69
C SER A 52 9.33 13.83 6.72
N ALA A 53 8.78 12.67 7.11
CA ALA A 53 7.80 11.95 6.31
C ALA A 53 6.50 12.75 6.14
N ALA A 54 6.01 13.40 7.19
CA ALA A 54 4.83 14.26 7.13
C ALA A 54 5.04 15.48 6.20
N LEU A 55 6.22 16.10 6.24
CA LEU A 55 6.58 17.18 5.33
C LEU A 55 6.65 16.70 3.88
N ALA A 56 7.33 15.58 3.62
CA ALA A 56 7.42 15.00 2.29
C ALA A 56 6.04 14.63 1.72
N ALA A 57 5.15 14.07 2.54
CA ALA A 57 3.78 13.75 2.12
C ALA A 57 2.98 15.00 1.72
N ARG A 58 3.10 16.10 2.47
CA ARG A 58 2.45 17.39 2.11
C ARG A 58 3.01 17.96 0.80
N THR A 59 4.32 17.91 0.61
CA THR A 59 4.96 18.35 -0.64
C THR A 59 4.52 17.49 -1.82
N ALA A 60 4.49 16.17 -1.67
CA ALA A 60 4.02 15.25 -2.71
C ALA A 60 2.55 15.50 -3.08
N ALA A 61 1.69 15.80 -2.10
CA ALA A 61 0.30 16.17 -2.35
C ALA A 61 0.19 17.46 -3.19
N ALA A 62 0.99 18.49 -2.88
CA ALA A 62 1.04 19.71 -3.68
C ALA A 62 1.56 19.46 -5.11
N MET A 63 2.54 18.57 -5.27
CA MET A 63 3.05 18.15 -6.57
C MET A 63 1.98 17.42 -7.39
N LEU A 64 1.22 16.50 -6.78
CA LEU A 64 0.12 15.80 -7.43
C LEU A 64 -0.95 16.79 -7.92
N LEU A 65 -1.37 17.73 -7.07
CA LEU A 65 -2.39 18.73 -7.42
C LEU A 65 -1.93 19.73 -8.50
N SER A 66 -0.62 19.96 -8.62
CA SER A 66 -0.06 20.89 -9.61
C SER A 66 0.32 20.21 -10.94
N ALA A 67 0.27 18.88 -11.01
CA ALA A 67 0.67 18.13 -12.19
C ALA A 67 -0.41 18.22 -13.29
N ARG A 68 0.02 18.21 -14.56
CA ARG A 68 -0.91 18.17 -15.70
C ARG A 68 -1.55 16.80 -15.90
N HIS A 69 -0.77 15.74 -15.70
CA HIS A 69 -1.20 14.35 -15.86
C HIS A 69 -0.61 13.49 -14.72
N PRO A 70 -1.09 13.66 -13.48
CA PRO A 70 -0.62 12.86 -12.36
C PRO A 70 -1.11 11.41 -12.50
N VAL A 71 -0.22 10.45 -12.24
CA VAL A 71 -0.54 9.01 -12.24
C VAL A 71 0.01 8.37 -10.96
N ILE A 72 -0.82 7.59 -10.28
CA ILE A 72 -0.47 6.81 -9.09
C ILE A 72 -0.29 5.34 -9.49
N SER A 73 0.91 4.81 -9.28
CA SER A 73 1.23 3.41 -9.56
C SER A 73 0.82 2.51 -8.38
N VAL A 74 0.10 1.43 -8.68
CA VAL A 74 -0.39 0.44 -7.71
C VAL A 74 0.16 -0.94 -8.04
N ASN A 75 0.82 -1.56 -7.05
CA ASN A 75 1.21 -2.98 -7.12
C ASN A 75 0.34 -3.83 -6.17
N GLY A 76 0.59 -5.14 -6.14
CA GLY A 76 -0.16 -6.06 -5.27
C GLY A 76 -0.10 -5.74 -3.78
N ASN A 77 1.05 -5.28 -3.26
CA ASN A 77 1.18 -4.91 -1.85
C ASN A 77 0.40 -3.63 -1.53
N THR A 78 0.47 -2.63 -2.41
CA THR A 78 -0.30 -1.38 -2.29
C THR A 78 -1.79 -1.68 -2.29
N ALA A 79 -2.28 -2.46 -3.25
CA ALA A 79 -3.69 -2.84 -3.33
C ALA A 79 -4.13 -3.65 -2.09
N ALA A 80 -3.29 -4.58 -1.64
CA ALA A 80 -3.60 -5.39 -0.47
C ALA A 80 -3.65 -4.59 0.84
N LEU A 81 -2.96 -3.47 0.96
CA LEU A 81 -2.88 -2.71 2.21
C LEU A 81 -3.71 -1.42 2.21
N ALA A 82 -3.85 -0.76 1.07
CA ALA A 82 -4.27 0.63 0.98
C ALA A 82 -5.21 0.93 -0.21
N ALA A 83 -5.94 -0.05 -0.74
CA ALA A 83 -6.84 0.16 -1.88
C ALA A 83 -7.85 1.31 -1.65
N ASP A 84 -8.51 1.34 -0.50
CA ASP A 84 -9.50 2.37 -0.16
C ASP A 84 -8.86 3.76 -0.07
N GLU A 85 -7.67 3.85 0.55
CA GLU A 85 -6.91 5.09 0.66
C GLU A 85 -6.40 5.58 -0.71
N ILE A 86 -6.00 4.68 -1.61
CA ILE A 86 -5.63 5.04 -2.98
C ILE A 86 -6.85 5.55 -3.74
N ALA A 87 -8.02 4.92 -3.62
CA ALA A 87 -9.25 5.40 -4.24
C ALA A 87 -9.64 6.80 -3.74
N ALA A 88 -9.49 7.05 -2.43
CA ALA A 88 -9.71 8.37 -1.84
C ALA A 88 -8.69 9.40 -2.36
N LEU A 89 -7.41 9.04 -2.44
CA LEU A 89 -6.35 9.90 -2.97
C LEU A 89 -6.56 10.21 -4.46
N GLN A 90 -6.96 9.22 -5.25
CA GLN A 90 -7.31 9.37 -6.66
C GLN A 90 -8.43 10.41 -6.82
N LYS A 91 -9.53 10.24 -6.07
CA LYS A 91 -10.66 11.17 -6.09
C LYS A 91 -10.27 12.59 -5.67
N ALA A 92 -9.41 12.73 -4.66
CA ALA A 92 -8.99 14.03 -4.14
C ALA A 92 -8.00 14.75 -5.06
N SER A 93 -7.14 14.02 -5.77
CA SER A 93 -6.08 14.58 -6.62
C SER A 93 -6.46 14.69 -8.10
N GLY A 94 -7.45 13.93 -8.56
CA GLY A 94 -7.76 13.79 -9.98
C GLY A 94 -6.71 12.98 -10.76
N ALA A 95 -5.80 12.29 -10.08
CA ALA A 95 -4.81 11.44 -10.71
C ALA A 95 -5.42 10.20 -11.35
N ASP A 96 -4.78 9.68 -12.38
CA ASP A 96 -5.06 8.32 -12.87
C ASP A 96 -4.41 7.29 -11.94
N VAL A 97 -4.94 6.07 -11.93
CA VAL A 97 -4.36 4.94 -11.19
C VAL A 97 -3.98 3.85 -12.18
N GLU A 98 -2.71 3.43 -12.13
CA GLU A 98 -2.17 2.39 -13.00
C GLU A 98 -1.71 1.17 -12.20
N VAL A 99 -2.22 -0.01 -12.56
CA VAL A 99 -1.74 -1.27 -11.98
C VAL A 99 -0.41 -1.67 -12.66
N ASN A 100 0.69 -1.55 -11.93
CA ASN A 100 2.04 -1.87 -12.41
C ASN A 100 2.64 -3.02 -11.61
N LEU A 101 2.88 -4.16 -12.28
CA LEU A 101 3.31 -5.41 -11.66
C LEU A 101 4.62 -5.90 -12.26
N PHE A 102 5.57 -6.27 -11.38
CA PHE A 102 6.84 -6.90 -11.79
C PHE A 102 6.62 -8.29 -12.42
N HIS A 103 5.77 -9.12 -11.81
CA HIS A 103 5.30 -10.39 -12.38
C HIS A 103 3.86 -10.21 -12.88
N ARG A 104 3.74 -9.70 -14.10
CA ARG A 104 2.45 -9.37 -14.74
C ARG A 104 1.77 -10.64 -15.26
N THR A 105 0.55 -10.91 -14.77
CA THR A 105 -0.39 -11.87 -15.37
C THR A 105 -1.77 -11.21 -15.46
N GLU A 106 -2.56 -11.56 -16.49
CA GLU A 106 -3.90 -11.01 -16.66
C GLU A 106 -4.83 -11.36 -15.49
N GLU A 107 -4.66 -12.55 -14.92
CA GLU A 107 -5.39 -12.97 -13.72
C GLU A 107 -5.10 -12.04 -12.54
N ARG A 108 -3.84 -11.72 -12.29
CA ARG A 108 -3.45 -10.86 -11.17
C ARG A 108 -3.91 -9.42 -11.34
N ILE A 109 -3.89 -8.90 -12.57
CA ILE A 109 -4.49 -7.59 -12.89
C ILE A 109 -5.97 -7.61 -12.53
N ARG A 110 -6.73 -8.62 -12.99
CA ARG A 110 -8.17 -8.73 -12.70
C ARG A 110 -8.48 -8.84 -11.20
N LEU A 111 -7.65 -9.54 -10.44
CA LEU A 111 -7.79 -9.64 -8.98
C LEU A 111 -7.56 -8.30 -8.30
N ILE A 112 -6.53 -7.56 -8.71
CA ILE A 112 -6.21 -6.24 -8.14
C ILE A 112 -7.29 -5.21 -8.47
N THR A 113 -7.82 -5.20 -9.70
CA THR A 113 -8.87 -4.25 -10.11
C THR A 113 -10.21 -4.47 -9.38
N ARG A 114 -10.40 -5.59 -8.68
CA ARG A 114 -11.62 -5.87 -7.88
C ARG A 114 -11.55 -5.36 -6.44
N LEU A 115 -10.37 -4.98 -5.97
CA LEU A 115 -10.15 -4.37 -4.66
C LEU A 115 -10.42 -2.87 -4.72
#